data_AF-A0AAD8BSC9-F1
#
_entry.id   AF-A0AAD8BSC9-F1
#
_cell.length_a   1.000
_cell.length_b   1.000
_cell.length_c   1.000
_cell.angle_alpha   90.00
_cell.angle_beta   90.00
_cell.angle_gamma   90.00
#
_symmetry.space_group_name_H-M   'P 1'
#
loop_
_entity.id
_entity.type
_entity.pdbx_description
1 polymer ?
#
loop_
_entity_poly.entity_id
_entity_poly.type
_entity_poly.pdbx_seq_one_letter_code
_entity_poly.pdbx_strand_id
1 'polypeptide(L)'
;MDNHNVSHEKQDAASFQPTKWDMCALCQKNTKEKLQCPANARQTNQGSTYVTLAKNLTKFGECGALSPGILTRLDDGDGVEETFMKKKASFHMSCRLKYNTTKLKRKLAQIRDLIKLDKLWSLLN
;
A
#
# COMPACT_ATOMS: atom_id res chain seq x y z
N MET A 1 45.10 11.90 -32.78
CA MET A 1 44.67 10.96 -31.73
C MET A 1 43.46 11.57 -31.08
N ASP A 2 42.34 11.23 -31.68
CA ASP A 2 40.98 11.53 -31.26
C ASP A 2 40.73 10.98 -29.85
N ASN A 3 40.03 11.74 -29.00
CA ASN A 3 38.59 11.53 -28.77
C ASN A 3 38.13 12.22 -27.47
N HIS A 4 37.19 13.15 -27.68
CA HIS A 4 35.90 13.23 -26.99
C HIS A 4 35.85 13.30 -25.46
N ASN A 5 35.68 14.56 -25.01
CA ASN A 5 34.57 14.98 -24.16
C ASN A 5 33.41 13.98 -24.06
N VAL A 6 33.09 13.51 -22.84
CA VAL A 6 31.71 13.20 -22.44
C VAL A 6 31.52 13.58 -20.97
N SER A 7 30.82 14.70 -20.78
CA SER A 7 30.03 15.02 -19.60
C SER A 7 29.19 13.84 -19.15
N HIS A 8 29.10 13.57 -17.85
CA HIS A 8 27.85 13.03 -17.32
C HIS A 8 27.36 13.85 -16.14
N GLU A 9 26.27 14.54 -16.46
CA GLU A 9 25.41 15.29 -15.58
C GLU A 9 24.66 14.37 -14.62
N LYS A 10 24.43 14.90 -13.42
CA LYS A 10 23.18 14.89 -12.64
C LYS A 10 22.31 13.65 -12.73
N GLN A 11 21.99 13.06 -11.58
CA GLN A 11 20.70 12.41 -11.35
C GLN A 11 20.34 12.43 -9.85
N ASP A 12 19.66 13.50 -9.43
CA ASP A 12 18.82 13.49 -8.22
C ASP A 12 17.52 12.74 -8.57
N ALA A 13 17.61 11.42 -8.69
CA ALA A 13 16.44 10.56 -8.72
C ALA A 13 15.93 10.44 -7.28
N ALA A 14 14.71 10.91 -7.01
CA ALA A 14 14.01 10.62 -5.76
C ALA A 14 14.06 9.12 -5.52
N SER A 15 14.92 8.68 -4.60
CA SER A 15 15.31 7.28 -4.48
C SER A 15 14.08 6.44 -4.13
N PHE A 16 13.59 5.64 -5.06
CA PHE A 16 12.58 4.63 -4.77
C PHE A 16 13.26 3.55 -3.94
N GLN A 17 13.06 3.60 -2.62
CA GLN A 17 13.67 2.65 -1.72
C GLN A 17 12.94 1.29 -1.84
N PRO A 18 13.65 0.20 -2.17
CA PRO A 18 13.05 -1.13 -2.25
C PRO A 18 12.38 -1.54 -0.94
N THR A 19 11.31 -2.34 -1.01
CA THR A 19 10.66 -2.88 0.19
C THR A 19 11.58 -3.84 0.92
N LYS A 20 11.87 -3.53 2.18
CA LYS A 20 12.48 -4.45 3.14
C LYS A 20 11.39 -5.35 3.71
N TRP A 21 11.37 -6.60 3.26
CA TRP A 21 10.33 -7.58 3.58
C TRP A 21 10.53 -8.29 4.94
N ASP A 22 11.72 -8.17 5.52
CA ASP A 22 12.05 -8.50 6.91
C ASP A 22 11.47 -7.49 7.92
N MET A 23 10.99 -6.34 7.43
CA MET A 23 10.30 -5.31 8.20
C MET A 23 8.79 -5.33 7.94
N CYS A 24 8.04 -4.46 8.65
CA CYS A 24 6.63 -4.28 8.31
C CYS A 24 6.49 -3.74 6.89
N ALA A 25 5.88 -4.52 6.01
CA ALA A 25 5.70 -4.16 4.60
C ALA A 25 4.92 -2.84 4.43
N LEU A 26 4.04 -2.47 5.36
CA LEU A 26 3.26 -1.24 5.28
C LEU A 26 4.03 0.02 5.72
N CYS A 27 4.68 -0.01 6.89
CA CYS A 27 5.27 1.21 7.47
C CYS A 27 6.78 1.32 7.32
N GLN A 28 7.50 0.21 7.03
CA GLN A 28 8.95 0.17 6.88
C GLN A 28 9.73 0.78 8.06
N LYS A 29 9.14 0.75 9.27
CA LYS A 29 9.72 1.27 10.51
C LYS A 29 10.03 0.13 11.47
N ASN A 30 11.12 0.26 12.20
CA ASN A 30 11.38 -0.60 13.35
C ASN A 30 10.54 -0.09 14.54
N THR A 31 9.75 -0.97 15.15
CA THR A 31 8.90 -0.61 16.29
C THR A 31 9.00 -1.68 17.37
N LYS A 32 8.54 -1.36 18.58
CA LYS A 32 8.46 -2.35 19.67
C LYS A 32 7.37 -3.41 19.42
N GLU A 33 6.45 -3.15 18.50
CA GLU A 33 5.39 -4.09 18.14
C GLU A 33 5.96 -5.25 17.33
N LYS A 34 5.63 -6.48 17.71
CA LYS A 34 6.09 -7.66 16.99
C LYS A 34 5.46 -7.73 15.60
N LEU A 35 6.28 -8.09 14.62
CA LEU A 35 5.82 -8.40 13.28
C LEU A 35 5.03 -9.72 13.28
N GLN A 36 3.89 -9.71 12.59
CA GLN A 36 3.06 -10.88 12.36
C GLN A 36 3.09 -11.23 10.88
N CYS A 37 3.52 -12.44 10.56
CA CYS A 37 3.44 -13.00 9.22
C CYS A 37 2.15 -13.82 9.09
N PRO A 38 1.18 -13.41 8.25
CA PRO A 38 -0.04 -14.17 8.03
C PRO A 38 0.20 -15.61 7.54
N ALA A 39 1.27 -15.84 6.75
CA ALA A 39 1.65 -17.18 6.31
C ALA A 39 2.12 -18.10 7.44
N ASN A 40 2.61 -17.55 8.56
CA ASN A 40 3.09 -18.33 9.71
C ASN A 40 1.99 -18.55 10.77
N ALA A 41 0.81 -17.95 10.62
CA ALA A 41 -0.28 -18.15 11.57
C ALA A 41 -0.78 -19.60 11.47
N ARG A 42 -0.87 -20.29 12.61
CA ARG A 42 -1.37 -21.69 12.72
C ARG A 42 -2.82 -21.88 12.26
N GLN A 43 -3.53 -20.82 11.88
CA GLN A 43 -4.93 -20.90 11.43
C GLN A 43 -4.99 -21.28 9.95
N THR A 44 -5.86 -22.23 9.63
CA THR A 44 -6.17 -22.85 8.32
C THR A 44 -6.56 -21.89 7.19
N ASN A 45 -6.52 -20.57 7.41
CA ASN A 45 -6.90 -19.52 6.46
C ASN A 45 -5.72 -18.57 6.14
N GLN A 46 -4.49 -19.09 6.05
CA GLN A 46 -3.27 -18.30 5.85
C GLN A 46 -3.35 -17.32 4.66
N GLY A 47 -4.00 -17.70 3.56
CA GLY A 47 -4.17 -16.85 2.38
C GLY A 47 -5.21 -15.72 2.54
N SER A 48 -6.23 -15.89 3.40
CA SER A 48 -7.37 -14.95 3.45
C SER A 48 -6.98 -13.55 3.94
N THR A 49 -5.94 -13.46 4.77
CA THR A 49 -5.45 -12.19 5.29
C THR A 49 -4.75 -11.38 4.20
N TYR A 50 -3.89 -12.00 3.39
CA TYR A 50 -3.23 -11.30 2.28
C TYR A 50 -4.24 -10.87 1.23
N VAL A 51 -5.16 -11.76 0.84
CA VAL A 51 -6.26 -11.46 -0.08
C VAL A 51 -7.04 -10.24 0.40
N THR A 52 -7.51 -10.27 1.65
CA THR A 52 -8.35 -9.20 2.20
C THR A 52 -7.58 -7.89 2.32
N LEU A 53 -6.32 -7.95 2.78
CA LEU A 53 -5.50 -6.76 2.94
C LEU A 53 -5.13 -6.14 1.59
N ALA A 54 -4.71 -6.94 0.62
CA ALA A 54 -4.39 -6.47 -0.73
C ALA A 54 -5.61 -5.80 -1.38
N LYS A 55 -6.78 -6.46 -1.34
CA LYS A 55 -8.05 -5.89 -1.83
C LYS A 55 -8.38 -4.57 -1.15
N ASN A 56 -8.21 -4.48 0.17
CA ASN A 56 -8.46 -3.23 0.88
C ASN A 56 -7.47 -2.15 0.48
N LEU A 57 -6.16 -2.45 0.41
CA LEU A 57 -5.13 -1.48 0.02
C LEU A 57 -5.40 -0.90 -1.37
N THR A 58 -5.74 -1.74 -2.36
CA THR A 58 -6.12 -1.27 -3.69
C THR A 58 -7.28 -0.28 -3.61
N LYS A 59 -8.36 -0.62 -2.89
CA LYS A 59 -9.51 0.27 -2.72
C LYS A 59 -9.20 1.54 -1.94
N PHE A 60 -8.32 1.48 -0.93
CA PHE A 60 -7.83 2.68 -0.24
C PHE A 60 -7.03 3.58 -1.19
N GLY A 61 -6.27 2.99 -2.13
CA GLY A 61 -5.57 3.70 -3.20
C GLY A 61 -6.54 4.40 -4.15
N GLU A 62 -7.55 3.70 -4.64
CA GLU A 62 -8.62 4.25 -5.50
C GLU A 62 -9.35 5.43 -4.84
N CYS A 63 -9.51 5.39 -3.52
CA CYS A 63 -10.15 6.45 -2.73
C CYS A 63 -9.22 7.62 -2.37
N GLY A 64 -7.95 7.60 -2.80
CA GLY A 64 -6.94 8.60 -2.40
C GLY A 64 -6.62 8.60 -0.90
N ALA A 65 -6.99 7.54 -0.18
CA ALA A 65 -6.86 7.42 1.27
C ALA A 65 -5.61 6.62 1.69
N LEU A 66 -4.67 6.49 0.77
CA LEU A 66 -3.45 5.71 0.91
C LEU A 66 -2.24 6.60 0.60
N SER A 67 -1.14 6.43 1.34
CA SER A 67 0.07 7.21 1.10
C SER A 67 0.58 7.00 -0.33
N PRO A 68 1.01 8.06 -1.05
CA PRO A 68 1.54 7.93 -2.40
C PRO A 68 2.67 6.90 -2.48
N GLY A 69 2.69 6.13 -3.56
CA GLY A 69 3.75 5.16 -3.87
C GLY A 69 3.75 3.87 -3.04
N ILE A 70 2.87 3.71 -2.04
CA ILE A 70 2.85 2.47 -1.26
C ILE A 70 2.40 1.27 -2.09
N LEU A 71 1.42 1.42 -3.00
CA LEU A 71 0.98 0.31 -3.86
C LEU A 71 2.07 -0.11 -4.83
N THR A 72 2.68 0.86 -5.52
CA THR A 72 3.82 0.64 -6.42
C THR A 72 4.96 -0.10 -5.74
N ARG A 73 5.20 0.20 -4.47
CA ARG A 73 6.25 -0.45 -3.69
C ARG A 73 5.89 -1.88 -3.23
N LEU A 74 4.60 -2.19 -3.15
CA LEU A 74 4.09 -3.47 -2.65
C LEU A 74 3.67 -4.44 -3.76
N ASP A 75 3.80 -4.02 -5.02
CA ASP A 75 3.43 -4.79 -6.19
C ASP A 75 4.66 -4.98 -7.09
N ASP A 76 5.17 -6.21 -7.16
CA ASP A 76 6.30 -6.58 -8.01
C ASP A 76 5.87 -6.80 -9.50
N GLY A 77 4.59 -6.55 -9.84
CA GLY A 77 4.04 -6.67 -11.20
C GLY A 77 2.99 -7.78 -11.37
N ASP A 78 2.87 -8.67 -10.39
CA ASP A 78 1.89 -9.78 -10.37
C ASP A 78 0.67 -9.48 -9.48
N GLY A 79 0.60 -8.28 -8.91
CA GLY A 79 -0.40 -7.89 -7.93
C GLY A 79 0.13 -7.93 -6.50
N VAL A 80 -0.43 -7.06 -5.66
CA VAL A 80 -0.06 -6.91 -4.23
C VAL A 80 -0.26 -8.21 -3.44
N GLU A 81 -1.33 -8.96 -3.71
CA GLU A 81 -1.60 -10.23 -3.01
C GLU A 81 -0.51 -11.27 -3.29
N GLU A 82 -0.21 -11.49 -4.57
CA GLU A 82 0.79 -12.44 -5.02
C GLU A 82 2.18 -12.04 -4.49
N THR A 83 2.49 -10.74 -4.53
CA THR A 83 3.72 -10.20 -3.95
C THR A 83 3.81 -10.47 -2.45
N PHE A 84 2.73 -10.26 -1.69
CA PHE A 84 2.71 -10.58 -0.26
C PHE A 84 2.94 -12.06 0.05
N MET A 85 2.35 -12.93 -0.76
CA MET A 85 2.53 -14.38 -0.64
C MET A 85 3.97 -14.78 -0.91
N LYS A 86 4.52 -14.40 -2.08
CA LYS A 86 5.90 -14.70 -2.50
C LYS A 86 6.93 -14.22 -1.48
N LYS A 87 6.74 -13.02 -0.94
CA LYS A 87 7.68 -12.39 0.00
C LYS A 87 7.41 -12.73 1.47
N LYS A 88 6.36 -13.51 1.77
CA LYS A 88 5.91 -13.82 3.14
C LYS A 88 5.78 -12.55 4.00
N ALA A 89 5.09 -11.56 3.44
CA ALA A 89 5.04 -10.21 3.98
C ALA A 89 4.57 -10.18 5.44
N SER A 90 5.31 -9.45 6.26
CA SER A 90 5.00 -9.31 7.68
C SER A 90 4.47 -7.92 8.02
N PHE A 91 3.60 -7.84 9.02
CA PHE A 91 2.94 -6.59 9.40
C PHE A 91 2.91 -6.42 10.91
N HIS A 92 3.04 -5.17 11.35
CA HIS A 92 2.48 -4.78 12.64
C HIS A 92 0.95 -4.94 12.59
N MET A 93 0.37 -5.46 13.66
CA MET A 93 -1.08 -5.57 13.82
C MET A 93 -1.72 -4.18 13.71
N SER A 94 -1.14 -3.16 14.35
CA SER A 94 -1.60 -1.78 14.27
C SER A 94 -1.62 -1.23 12.84
N CYS A 95 -0.60 -1.55 12.04
CA CYS A 95 -0.50 -1.11 10.64
C CYS A 95 -1.55 -1.80 9.78
N ARG A 96 -1.71 -3.13 9.92
CA ARG A 96 -2.74 -3.88 9.19
C ARG A 96 -4.16 -3.37 9.51
N LEU A 97 -4.43 -3.09 10.78
CA LEU A 97 -5.72 -2.56 11.23
C LEU A 97 -6.04 -1.14 10.72
N LYS A 98 -5.09 -0.42 10.11
CA LYS A 98 -5.38 0.84 9.41
C LYS A 98 -6.18 0.61 8.13
N TYR A 99 -5.97 -0.54 7.47
CA TYR A 99 -6.53 -0.85 6.17
C TYR A 99 -7.54 -2.01 6.25
N ASN A 100 -8.36 -2.02 7.29
CA ASN A 100 -9.40 -3.03 7.46
C ASN A 100 -10.70 -2.62 6.74
N THR A 101 -11.60 -3.60 6.57
CA THR A 101 -12.86 -3.44 5.84
C THR A 101 -13.79 -2.41 6.48
N THR A 102 -13.83 -2.33 7.81
CA THR A 102 -14.67 -1.35 8.52
C THR A 102 -14.23 0.08 8.24
N LYS A 103 -12.92 0.36 8.26
CA LYS A 103 -12.36 1.67 7.92
C LYS A 103 -12.57 2.00 6.45
N LEU A 104 -12.45 1.02 5.56
CA LEU A 104 -12.72 1.21 4.14
C LEU A 104 -14.16 1.62 3.90
N LYS A 105 -15.13 0.91 4.49
CA LYS A 105 -16.56 1.25 4.39
C LYS A 105 -16.83 2.68 4.88
N ARG A 106 -16.22 3.09 5.99
CA ARG A 106 -16.34 4.47 6.49
C ARG A 106 -15.79 5.49 5.49
N LYS A 107 -14.65 5.22 4.85
CA LYS A 107 -14.08 6.11 3.82
C LYS A 107 -14.97 6.20 2.58
N LEU A 108 -15.50 5.09 2.11
CA LEU A 108 -16.43 5.06 0.99
C LEU A 108 -17.73 5.83 1.30
N ALA A 109 -18.25 5.73 2.53
CA ALA A 109 -19.40 6.51 2.95
C ALA A 109 -19.11 8.03 2.92
N GLN A 110 -17.93 8.46 3.42
CA GLN A 110 -17.50 9.86 3.36
C GLN A 110 -17.45 10.37 1.92
N ILE A 111 -16.83 9.62 1.00
CA ILE A 111 -16.74 9.99 -0.42
C ILE A 111 -18.13 10.06 -1.05
N ARG A 112 -18.98 9.07 -0.80
CA ARG A 112 -20.37 9.06 -1.30
C ARG A 112 -21.13 10.30 -0.83
N ASP A 113 -20.97 10.69 0.43
CA ASP A 113 -21.67 11.85 0.98
C ASP A 113 -21.12 13.16 0.38
N LEU A 114 -19.81 13.25 0.10
CA LEU A 114 -19.22 14.37 -0.65
C LEU A 114 -19.76 14.46 -2.08
N ILE A 115 -19.84 13.34 -2.80
CA ILE A 115 -20.40 13.29 -4.17
C ILE A 115 -21.86 13.74 -4.18
N LYS A 116 -22.65 13.36 -3.16
CA LYS A 116 -24.03 13.82 -3.02
C LYS A 116 -24.10 15.34 -2.82
N LEU A 117 -23.25 15.90 -1.98
CA LEU A 117 -23.21 17.35 -1.74
C LEU A 117 -22.83 18.13 -3.00
N ASP A 118 -21.82 17.65 -3.74
CA ASP A 118 -21.39 18.25 -5.01
C ASP A 118 -22.51 18.26 -6.07
N LYS A 119 -23.21 17.12 -6.21
CA LYS A 119 -24.36 17.01 -7.12
C LYS A 119 -25.52 17.93 -6.70
N LEU A 120 -25.79 18.04 -5.40
CA LEU A 120 -26.84 18.95 -4.90
C LEU A 120 -26.47 20.41 -5.15
N TRP A 121 -25.21 20.78 -4.93
CA TRP A 121 -24.73 22.14 -5.18
C TRP A 121 -24.83 22.52 -6.66
N SER A 122 -24.52 21.57 -7.56
CA SER A 122 -24.64 21.73 -9.02
C SER A 122 -26.07 21.81 -9.54
N LEU A 123 -27.08 21.46 -8.74
CA LEU A 123 -28.49 21.60 -9.10
C LEU A 123 -29.09 22.92 -8.58
N LEU A 124 -28.45 23.56 -7.61
CA LEU A 124 -28.92 24.78 -6.95
C LEU A 124 -28.29 26.05 -7.52
N ASN A 125 -27.22 25.93 -8.30
CA ASN A 125 -26.54 27.02 -9.01
C ASN A 125 -26.45 26.70 -10.49
#